data_AF-A0A8H4BJV0-F1
#
_entry.id   AF-A0A8H4BJV0-F1
#
_cell.length_a   1.000
_cell.length_b   1.000
_cell.length_c   1.000
_cell.angle_alpha   90.00
_cell.angle_beta   90.00
_cell.angle_gamma   90.00
#
_symmetry.space_group_name_H-M   'P 1'
#
loop_
_entity.id
_entity.type
_entity.pdbx_description
1 polymer ?
#
loop_
_entity_poly.entity_id
_entity_poly.type
_entity_poly.pdbx_seq_one_letter_code
_entity_poly.pdbx_strand_id
1 'polypeptide(L)'
;MTKLIFIHTNNPTKMSQPTALSFEYSWPNGESVDTNQVDSWELKASRRALKNLKTLLAGQPMLDLIKDQMDQADTYFKSIIDKSNGEFTESRIDLKVKGISAAQFITWWNVWLSEMLNQPPEVKRQVFIDTMVPSHPEHYAHLIDQEGIVETIGGHLARVSLHPCPNPPECIKAFGDPSFQNLPAQGTLKDGSTFAYIYQELRDSDNGCDFRLRVLFPAAAPQLLLDEHAEHLAVEFRSFIKTAFEWNQKQSEK
;
A
#
# COMPACT_ATOMS: atom_id res chain seq x y z
N MET A 1 65.86 30.43 -25.70
CA MET A 1 65.16 31.74 -25.66
C MET A 1 63.91 31.54 -26.49
N THR A 2 62.70 31.47 -25.94
CA THR A 2 61.93 32.60 -25.40
C THR A 2 60.83 32.06 -24.46
N LYS A 3 60.69 32.64 -23.26
CA LYS A 3 59.59 32.38 -22.31
C LYS A 3 58.37 33.20 -22.72
N LEU A 4 57.21 32.58 -22.91
CA LEU A 4 55.92 33.27 -22.89
C LEU A 4 55.36 33.22 -21.47
N ILE A 5 55.11 34.39 -20.90
CA ILE A 5 54.41 34.58 -19.62
C ILE A 5 52.94 34.81 -19.97
N PHE A 6 52.06 33.90 -19.55
CA PHE A 6 50.62 34.17 -19.53
C PHE A 6 50.23 34.69 -18.15
N ILE A 7 49.77 35.94 -18.10
CA ILE A 7 49.22 36.58 -16.91
C ILE A 7 47.81 36.04 -16.72
N HIS A 8 47.58 35.29 -15.64
CA HIS A 8 46.23 34.93 -15.19
C HIS A 8 45.61 36.11 -14.43
N THR A 9 44.59 36.72 -15.01
CA THR A 9 43.61 37.52 -14.25
C THR A 9 42.29 36.76 -14.24
N ASN A 10 42.15 35.80 -13.33
CA ASN A 10 40.85 35.23 -12.99
C ASN A 10 40.16 36.16 -12.00
N ASN A 11 39.24 36.97 -12.48
CA ASN A 11 38.19 37.54 -11.65
C ASN A 11 37.09 36.47 -11.55
N PRO A 12 36.80 35.88 -10.37
CA PRO A 12 35.65 35.02 -10.24
C PRO A 12 34.40 35.90 -10.26
N THR A 13 33.76 36.01 -11.42
CA THR A 13 32.35 36.38 -11.51
C THR A 13 31.57 35.46 -10.59
N LYS A 14 31.01 36.04 -9.50
CA LYS A 14 29.95 35.42 -8.71
C LYS A 14 28.87 34.98 -9.69
N MET A 15 28.77 33.67 -9.95
CA MET A 15 27.57 33.10 -10.52
C MET A 15 26.47 33.36 -9.49
N SER A 16 25.57 34.30 -9.79
CA SER A 16 24.32 34.44 -9.05
C SER A 16 23.60 33.10 -9.15
N GLN A 17 23.42 32.43 -8.02
CA GLN A 17 22.48 31.32 -7.93
C GLN A 17 21.15 31.77 -8.57
N PRO A 18 20.54 30.96 -9.47
CA PRO A 18 19.24 31.33 -10.02
C PRO A 18 18.28 31.56 -8.86
N THR A 19 17.60 32.70 -8.87
CA THR A 19 16.60 33.07 -7.88
C THR A 19 15.59 31.94 -7.80
N ALA A 20 15.57 31.22 -6.68
CA ALA A 20 14.59 30.16 -6.47
C ALA A 20 13.18 30.76 -6.53
N LEU A 21 12.25 30.03 -7.14
CA LEU A 21 10.85 30.41 -7.14
C LEU A 21 10.33 30.46 -5.69
N SER A 22 9.76 31.60 -5.28
CA SER A 22 9.19 31.78 -3.95
C SER A 22 7.71 32.17 -4.06
N PHE A 23 6.88 31.57 -3.22
CA PHE A 23 5.46 31.87 -3.11
C PHE A 23 5.15 32.42 -1.73
N GLU A 24 4.24 33.40 -1.67
CA GLU A 24 3.65 33.90 -0.43
C GLU A 24 2.13 33.71 -0.53
N TYR A 25 1.56 33.06 0.48
CA TYR A 25 0.14 32.79 0.54
C TYR A 25 -0.44 33.49 1.77
N SER A 26 -1.57 34.16 1.61
CA SER A 26 -2.26 34.80 2.74
C SER A 26 -3.76 34.74 2.55
N TRP A 27 -4.48 34.56 3.65
CA TRP A 27 -5.92 34.76 3.71
C TRP A 27 -6.27 36.25 3.54
N PRO A 28 -7.51 36.59 3.13
CA PRO A 28 -7.95 37.99 3.04
C PRO A 28 -7.86 38.78 4.35
N ASN A 29 -7.81 38.10 5.50
CA ASN A 29 -7.62 38.72 6.82
C ASN A 29 -6.13 39.04 7.15
N GLY A 30 -5.19 38.71 6.25
CA GLY A 30 -3.76 38.94 6.41
C GLY A 30 -2.98 37.80 7.07
N GLU A 31 -3.63 36.71 7.49
CA GLU A 31 -2.94 35.54 8.05
C GLU A 31 -2.16 34.79 6.95
N SER A 32 -0.87 34.54 7.18
CA SER A 32 -0.02 33.80 6.25
C SER A 32 -0.32 32.31 6.25
N VAL A 33 -0.20 31.69 5.08
CA VAL A 33 -0.33 30.25 4.88
C VAL A 33 1.03 29.71 4.44
N ASP A 34 1.51 28.65 5.10
CA ASP A 34 2.77 28.01 4.74
C ASP A 34 2.61 27.01 3.58
N THR A 35 3.71 26.71 2.88
CA THR A 35 3.71 25.80 1.73
C THR A 35 3.24 24.39 2.10
N ASN A 36 3.60 23.86 3.28
CA ASN A 36 3.15 22.51 3.69
C ASN A 36 1.63 22.46 3.87
N GLN A 37 1.02 23.57 4.31
CA GLN A 37 -0.41 23.69 4.42
C GLN A 37 -1.08 23.67 3.02
N VAL A 38 -0.46 24.31 2.02
CA VAL A 38 -0.90 24.24 0.62
C VAL A 38 -0.74 22.82 0.07
N ASP A 39 0.39 22.15 0.30
CA ASP A 39 0.62 20.75 -0.11
C ASP A 39 -0.42 19.80 0.53
N SER A 40 -0.78 20.06 1.79
CA SER A 40 -1.85 19.32 2.48
C SER A 40 -3.22 19.53 1.82
N TRP A 41 -3.52 20.75 1.37
CA TRP A 41 -4.76 21.05 0.64
C TRP A 41 -4.79 20.39 -0.72
N GLU A 42 -3.68 20.41 -1.46
CA GLU A 42 -3.54 19.71 -2.73
C GLU A 42 -3.77 18.21 -2.53
N LEU A 43 -3.08 17.57 -1.57
CA LEU A 43 -3.26 16.16 -1.26
C LEU A 43 -4.71 15.83 -0.89
N LYS A 44 -5.37 16.67 -0.09
CA LYS A 44 -6.78 16.53 0.26
C LYS A 44 -7.69 16.66 -0.96
N ALA A 45 -7.39 17.57 -1.89
CA ALA A 45 -8.12 17.74 -3.13
C ALA A 45 -7.93 16.54 -4.08
N SER A 46 -6.69 16.07 -4.24
CA SER A 46 -6.33 14.91 -5.05
C SER A 46 -7.01 13.64 -4.55
N ARG A 47 -7.01 13.39 -3.23
CA ARG A 47 -7.74 12.26 -2.62
C ARG A 47 -9.25 12.33 -2.88
N ARG A 48 -9.84 13.53 -2.81
CA ARG A 48 -11.27 13.73 -3.08
C ARG A 48 -11.58 13.49 -4.56
N ALA A 49 -10.77 14.01 -5.47
CA ALA A 49 -10.92 13.78 -6.91
C ALA A 49 -10.79 12.28 -7.25
N LEU A 50 -9.76 11.62 -6.71
CA LEU A 50 -9.54 10.19 -6.91
C LEU A 50 -10.72 9.35 -6.37
N LYS A 51 -11.21 9.66 -5.17
CA LYS A 51 -12.41 8.98 -4.62
C LYS A 51 -13.60 9.14 -5.55
N ASN A 52 -13.88 10.34 -6.05
CA ASN A 52 -14.99 10.59 -6.97
C ASN A 52 -14.86 9.76 -8.26
N LEU A 53 -13.67 9.71 -8.86
CA LEU A 53 -13.42 8.91 -10.06
C LEU A 53 -13.62 7.42 -9.80
N LYS A 54 -13.05 6.90 -8.69
CA LYS A 54 -13.21 5.49 -8.30
C LYS A 54 -14.66 5.13 -7.99
N THR A 55 -15.45 6.05 -7.42
CA THR A 55 -16.89 5.84 -7.19
C THR A 55 -17.65 5.77 -8.52
N LEU A 56 -17.38 6.66 -9.48
CA LEU A 56 -18.04 6.65 -10.79
C LEU A 56 -17.69 5.40 -11.61
N LEU A 57 -16.46 4.91 -11.49
CA LEU A 57 -15.97 3.74 -12.21
C LEU A 57 -16.19 2.42 -11.45
N ALA A 58 -16.80 2.44 -10.27
CA ALA A 58 -16.85 1.27 -9.38
C ALA A 58 -17.44 0.02 -10.07
N GLY A 59 -16.75 -1.12 -9.92
CA GLY A 59 -17.15 -2.39 -10.52
C GLY A 59 -16.63 -2.57 -11.94
N GLN A 60 -17.50 -3.05 -12.84
CA GLN A 60 -17.12 -3.42 -14.21
C GLN A 60 -16.48 -2.28 -15.02
N PRO A 61 -16.95 -1.01 -14.95
CA PRO A 61 -16.33 0.07 -15.73
C PRO A 61 -14.83 0.28 -15.43
N MET A 62 -14.41 0.16 -14.16
CA MET A 62 -12.99 0.19 -13.79
C MET A 62 -12.25 -1.02 -14.38
N LEU A 63 -12.82 -2.22 -14.26
CA LEU A 63 -12.21 -3.45 -14.77
C LEU A 63 -12.02 -3.41 -16.29
N ASP A 64 -13.00 -2.87 -17.02
CA ASP A 64 -12.93 -2.69 -18.47
C ASP A 64 -11.84 -1.67 -18.84
N LEU A 65 -11.74 -0.56 -18.08
CA LEU A 65 -10.75 0.49 -18.32
C LEU A 65 -9.31 0.00 -18.16
N ILE A 66 -9.04 -0.88 -17.20
CA ILE A 66 -7.69 -1.35 -16.86
C ILE A 66 -7.37 -2.77 -17.35
N LYS A 67 -8.25 -3.34 -18.18
CA LYS A 67 -8.20 -4.74 -18.60
C LYS A 67 -6.85 -5.12 -19.20
N ASP A 68 -6.34 -4.31 -20.11
CA ASP A 68 -5.10 -4.64 -20.84
C ASP A 68 -3.88 -4.55 -19.92
N GLN A 69 -3.85 -3.61 -18.96
CA GLN A 69 -2.80 -3.56 -17.94
C GLN A 69 -2.84 -4.77 -17.01
N MET A 70 -4.03 -5.26 -16.64
CA MET A 70 -4.16 -6.49 -15.85
C MET A 70 -3.65 -7.72 -16.62
N ASP A 71 -3.94 -7.82 -17.91
CA ASP A 71 -3.46 -8.94 -18.74
C ASP A 71 -1.92 -8.90 -18.92
N GLN A 72 -1.34 -7.70 -18.98
CA GLN A 72 0.12 -7.51 -18.96
C GLN A 72 0.72 -7.90 -17.60
N ALA A 73 0.09 -7.50 -16.50
CA ALA A 73 0.51 -7.84 -15.15
C ALA A 73 0.49 -9.37 -14.91
N ASP A 74 -0.57 -10.06 -15.33
CA ASP A 74 -0.65 -11.52 -15.26
C ASP A 74 0.53 -12.20 -15.97
N THR A 75 0.85 -11.74 -17.18
CA THR A 75 1.97 -12.28 -17.96
C THR A 75 3.29 -12.03 -17.25
N TYR A 76 3.48 -10.84 -16.71
CA TYR A 76 4.67 -10.46 -15.96
C TYR A 76 4.86 -11.32 -14.72
N PHE A 77 3.84 -11.41 -13.85
CA PHE A 77 3.94 -12.18 -12.60
C PHE A 77 4.08 -13.67 -12.84
N LYS A 78 3.41 -14.21 -13.86
CA LYS A 78 3.63 -15.61 -14.27
C LYS A 78 5.08 -15.87 -14.65
N SER A 79 5.71 -14.94 -15.38
CA SER A 79 7.13 -15.08 -15.73
C SER A 79 8.06 -15.04 -14.51
N ILE A 80 7.68 -14.32 -13.44
CA ILE A 80 8.44 -14.30 -12.18
C ILE A 80 8.27 -15.65 -11.46
N ILE A 81 7.04 -16.15 -11.35
CA ILE A 81 6.75 -17.46 -10.73
C ILE A 81 7.57 -18.56 -11.43
N ASP A 82 7.52 -18.62 -12.76
CA ASP A 82 8.23 -19.63 -13.55
C ASP A 82 9.75 -19.61 -13.33
N LYS A 83 10.34 -18.41 -13.17
CA LYS A 83 11.79 -18.24 -12.92
C LYS A 83 12.21 -18.55 -11.49
N SER A 84 11.26 -18.62 -10.55
CA SER A 84 11.55 -18.74 -9.13
C SER A 84 11.71 -20.18 -8.65
N ASN A 85 11.39 -21.18 -9.47
CA ASN A 85 11.53 -22.61 -9.14
C ASN A 85 10.90 -23.02 -7.79
N GLY A 86 9.81 -22.35 -7.40
CA GLY A 86 9.12 -22.59 -6.12
C GLY A 86 9.78 -21.95 -4.89
N GLU A 87 10.84 -21.17 -5.07
CA GLU A 87 11.46 -20.38 -4.01
C GLU A 87 10.76 -19.03 -3.82
N PHE A 88 10.87 -18.47 -2.62
CA PHE A 88 10.25 -17.21 -2.24
C PHE A 88 11.24 -16.26 -1.59
N THR A 89 11.00 -14.96 -1.74
CA THR A 89 11.76 -13.86 -1.13
C THR A 89 10.81 -12.91 -0.40
N GLU A 90 11.34 -12.16 0.56
CA GLU A 90 10.56 -11.35 1.49
C GLU A 90 10.44 -9.88 1.05
N SER A 91 9.20 -9.38 1.06
CA SER A 91 8.86 -7.96 1.24
C SER A 91 8.30 -7.77 2.65
N ARG A 92 8.83 -6.82 3.42
CA ARG A 92 8.41 -6.61 4.81
C ARG A 92 8.52 -5.17 5.27
N ILE A 93 7.53 -4.76 6.07
CA ILE A 93 7.58 -3.53 6.86
C ILE A 93 7.14 -3.79 8.30
N ASP A 94 7.84 -3.18 9.25
CA ASP A 94 7.53 -3.25 10.69
C ASP A 94 6.94 -1.91 11.15
N LEU A 95 5.79 -1.95 11.84
CA LEU A 95 5.13 -0.79 12.41
C LEU A 95 5.05 -0.93 13.93
N LYS A 96 5.39 0.14 14.65
CA LYS A 96 5.18 0.22 16.11
C LYS A 96 4.08 1.22 16.39
N VAL A 97 2.94 0.73 16.83
CA VAL A 97 1.74 1.55 17.02
C VAL A 97 1.43 1.68 18.49
N LYS A 98 1.10 2.89 18.94
CA LYS A 98 0.62 3.16 20.28
C LYS A 98 -0.89 3.38 20.28
N GLY A 99 -1.57 3.00 21.36
CA GLY A 99 -2.98 3.31 21.59
C GLY A 99 -3.99 2.28 21.05
N ILE A 100 -3.52 1.16 20.47
CA ILE A 100 -4.38 0.04 20.06
C ILE A 100 -3.68 -1.28 20.38
N SER A 101 -4.40 -2.24 20.96
CA SER A 101 -3.89 -3.61 21.17
C SER A 101 -4.13 -4.50 19.95
N ALA A 102 -3.40 -5.62 19.88
CA ALA A 102 -3.60 -6.66 18.87
C ALA A 102 -5.06 -7.16 18.88
N ALA A 103 -5.62 -7.40 20.06
CA ALA A 103 -7.00 -7.86 20.22
C ALA A 103 -8.03 -6.86 19.68
N GLN A 104 -7.83 -5.55 19.90
CA GLN A 104 -8.71 -4.50 19.38
C GLN A 104 -8.66 -4.43 17.85
N PHE A 105 -7.46 -4.54 17.27
CA PHE A 105 -7.30 -4.58 15.82
C PHE A 105 -7.97 -5.83 15.22
N ILE A 106 -7.69 -7.00 15.78
CA ILE A 106 -8.23 -8.29 15.28
C ILE A 106 -9.76 -8.33 15.38
N THR A 107 -10.34 -7.77 16.44
CA THR A 107 -11.79 -7.69 16.59
C THR A 107 -12.40 -6.89 15.44
N TRP A 108 -11.86 -5.70 15.16
CA TRP A 108 -12.31 -4.89 14.02
C TRP A 108 -12.05 -5.60 12.68
N TRP A 109 -10.86 -6.21 12.51
CA TRP A 109 -10.47 -6.92 11.30
C TRP A 109 -11.45 -8.05 10.96
N ASN A 110 -11.87 -8.84 11.95
CA ASN A 110 -12.83 -9.93 11.75
C ASN A 110 -14.21 -9.43 11.33
N VAL A 111 -14.66 -8.30 11.88
CA VAL A 111 -15.92 -7.66 11.45
C VAL A 111 -15.79 -7.22 9.99
N TRP A 112 -14.73 -6.48 9.67
CA TRP A 112 -14.46 -5.98 8.33
C TRP A 112 -14.34 -7.12 7.30
N LEU A 113 -13.61 -8.19 7.64
CA LEU A 113 -13.43 -9.35 6.78
C LEU A 113 -14.76 -10.08 6.53
N SER A 114 -15.62 -10.19 7.55
CA SER A 114 -16.96 -10.76 7.40
C SER A 114 -17.83 -9.91 6.47
N GLU A 115 -17.73 -8.59 6.55
CA GLU A 115 -18.43 -7.67 5.64
C GLU A 115 -17.93 -7.79 4.19
N MET A 116 -16.62 -7.97 4.00
CA MET A 116 -16.00 -8.15 2.69
C MET A 116 -16.29 -9.52 2.04
N LEU A 117 -16.41 -10.59 2.83
CA LEU A 117 -16.51 -11.96 2.30
C LEU A 117 -17.93 -12.54 2.34
N ASN A 118 -18.73 -12.20 3.33
CA ASN A 118 -19.99 -12.90 3.62
C ASN A 118 -21.26 -12.09 3.29
N GLN A 119 -21.12 -10.95 2.62
CA GLN A 119 -22.24 -10.06 2.29
C GLN A 119 -22.64 -10.13 0.81
N PRO A 120 -23.85 -9.67 0.45
CA PRO A 120 -24.24 -9.51 -0.96
C PRO A 120 -23.29 -8.61 -1.77
N PRO A 121 -23.17 -8.80 -3.10
CA PRO A 121 -22.25 -8.06 -3.97
C PRO A 121 -22.29 -6.53 -3.83
N GLU A 122 -23.47 -5.95 -3.66
CA GLU A 122 -23.67 -4.51 -3.48
C GLU A 122 -23.10 -4.00 -2.16
N VAL A 123 -23.24 -4.77 -1.09
CA VAL A 123 -22.68 -4.45 0.23
C VAL A 123 -21.16 -4.60 0.17
N LYS A 124 -20.64 -5.69 -0.40
CA LYS A 124 -19.18 -5.88 -0.60
C LYS A 124 -18.57 -4.71 -1.37
N ARG A 125 -19.23 -4.25 -2.44
CA ARG A 125 -18.78 -3.10 -3.22
C ARG A 125 -18.75 -1.82 -2.38
N GLN A 126 -19.79 -1.57 -1.58
CA GLN A 126 -19.84 -0.39 -0.72
C GLN A 126 -18.73 -0.44 0.34
N VAL A 127 -18.55 -1.58 1.01
CA VAL A 127 -17.48 -1.80 1.99
C VAL A 127 -16.12 -1.56 1.35
N PHE A 128 -15.87 -2.07 0.14
CA PHE A 128 -14.63 -1.80 -0.61
C PHE A 128 -14.41 -0.30 -0.86
N ILE A 129 -15.43 0.42 -1.32
CA ILE A 129 -15.34 1.88 -1.56
C ILE A 129 -15.09 2.66 -0.27
N ASP A 130 -15.66 2.22 0.85
CA ASP A 130 -15.56 2.95 2.13
C ASP A 130 -14.31 2.59 2.93
N THR A 131 -13.69 1.44 2.68
CA THR A 131 -12.57 0.94 3.51
C THR A 131 -11.28 0.71 2.71
N MET A 132 -11.33 0.03 1.56
CA MET A 132 -10.14 -0.28 0.74
C MET A 132 -9.70 0.89 -0.13
N VAL A 133 -10.63 1.57 -0.81
CA VAL A 133 -10.28 2.73 -1.64
C VAL A 133 -9.58 3.85 -0.85
N PRO A 134 -9.99 4.21 0.38
CA PRO A 134 -9.27 5.20 1.16
C PRO A 134 -8.02 4.66 1.85
N SER A 135 -7.83 3.33 1.96
CA SER A 135 -6.63 2.77 2.60
C SER A 135 -5.39 2.91 1.72
N HIS A 136 -5.54 2.79 0.39
CA HIS A 136 -4.45 3.02 -0.56
C HIS A 136 -4.95 3.66 -1.88
N PRO A 137 -4.27 4.71 -2.41
CA PRO A 137 -4.63 5.30 -3.69
C PRO A 137 -4.49 4.32 -4.87
N GLU A 138 -3.74 3.23 -4.72
CA GLU A 138 -3.51 2.24 -5.78
C GLU A 138 -4.40 1.00 -5.68
N HIS A 139 -5.47 1.03 -4.87
CA HIS A 139 -6.55 0.03 -4.93
C HIS A 139 -7.58 0.42 -6.01
N TYR A 140 -7.71 -0.37 -7.07
CA TYR A 140 -8.54 -0.01 -8.23
C TYR A 140 -9.93 -0.64 -8.17
N ALA A 141 -10.02 -1.95 -7.92
CA ALA A 141 -11.28 -2.66 -7.97
C ALA A 141 -11.32 -3.89 -7.04
N HIS A 142 -12.51 -4.24 -6.59
CA HIS A 142 -12.77 -5.52 -5.93
C HIS A 142 -13.26 -6.54 -6.97
N LEU A 143 -12.63 -7.72 -6.99
CA LEU A 143 -13.03 -8.85 -7.82
C LEU A 143 -14.03 -9.71 -7.04
N ILE A 144 -15.30 -9.29 -7.05
CA ILE A 144 -16.37 -9.91 -6.24
C ILE A 144 -16.43 -11.44 -6.45
N ASP A 145 -16.34 -11.91 -7.70
CA ASP A 145 -16.49 -13.34 -8.04
C ASP A 145 -15.24 -14.17 -7.74
N GLN A 146 -14.09 -13.52 -7.51
CA GLN A 146 -12.79 -14.17 -7.28
C GLN A 146 -12.26 -13.91 -5.87
N GLU A 147 -13.02 -13.22 -5.02
CA GLU A 147 -12.62 -12.80 -3.67
C GLU A 147 -11.24 -12.13 -3.68
N GLY A 148 -11.05 -11.22 -4.63
CA GLY A 148 -9.76 -10.62 -4.93
C GLY A 148 -9.78 -9.11 -5.01
N ILE A 149 -8.61 -8.55 -5.25
CA ILE A 149 -8.39 -7.12 -5.46
C ILE A 149 -7.59 -6.90 -6.74
N VAL A 150 -7.83 -5.76 -7.38
CA VAL A 150 -6.93 -5.20 -8.38
C VAL A 150 -6.18 -4.03 -7.76
N GLU A 151 -4.86 -4.15 -7.68
CA GLU A 151 -3.98 -3.16 -7.08
C GLU A 151 -2.64 -3.06 -7.79
N THR A 152 -1.90 -1.98 -7.55
CA THR A 152 -0.55 -1.85 -8.09
C THR A 152 0.44 -2.61 -7.20
N ILE A 153 1.23 -3.50 -7.80
CA ILE A 153 2.31 -4.23 -7.13
C ILE A 153 3.55 -4.14 -8.02
N GLY A 154 4.62 -3.49 -7.54
CA GLY A 154 5.85 -3.29 -8.29
C GLY A 154 5.64 -2.61 -9.65
N GLY A 155 4.74 -1.61 -9.70
CA GLY A 155 4.38 -0.89 -10.93
C GLY A 155 3.41 -1.61 -11.88
N HIS A 156 2.87 -2.78 -11.52
CA HIS A 156 1.93 -3.54 -12.36
C HIS A 156 0.55 -3.67 -11.71
N LEU A 157 -0.54 -3.53 -12.49
CA LEU A 157 -1.91 -3.72 -12.02
C LEU A 157 -2.25 -5.20 -11.83
N ALA A 158 -1.84 -5.74 -10.69
CA ALA A 158 -2.05 -7.13 -10.30
C ALA A 158 -3.53 -7.37 -9.98
N ARG A 159 -4.09 -8.46 -10.52
CA ARG A 159 -5.33 -9.07 -10.01
C ARG A 159 -4.95 -10.25 -9.13
N VAL A 160 -5.23 -10.14 -7.83
CA VAL A 160 -4.85 -11.14 -6.84
C VAL A 160 -6.08 -11.61 -6.09
N SER A 161 -6.32 -12.92 -6.09
CA SER A 161 -7.31 -13.57 -5.24
C SER A 161 -6.67 -13.92 -3.91
N LEU A 162 -7.32 -13.56 -2.80
CA LEU A 162 -6.76 -13.72 -1.45
C LEU A 162 -7.54 -14.77 -0.68
N HIS A 163 -6.84 -15.76 -0.12
CA HIS A 163 -7.46 -16.88 0.59
C HIS A 163 -6.80 -17.09 1.95
N PRO A 164 -7.57 -17.36 3.02
CA PRO A 164 -6.99 -17.82 4.28
C PRO A 164 -6.13 -19.07 4.06
N CYS A 165 -4.92 -19.07 4.59
CA CYS A 165 -3.97 -20.17 4.43
C CYS A 165 -3.49 -20.65 5.81
N PRO A 166 -4.33 -21.34 6.59
CA PRO A 166 -3.98 -21.73 7.97
C PRO A 166 -2.82 -22.72 8.04
N ASN A 167 -2.53 -23.42 6.94
CA ASN A 167 -1.46 -24.42 6.85
C ASN A 167 -0.56 -24.14 5.63
N PRO A 168 0.27 -23.08 5.66
CA PRO A 168 1.18 -22.82 4.55
C PRO A 168 2.28 -23.89 4.48
N PRO A 169 2.98 -24.05 3.34
CA PRO A 169 4.09 -24.99 3.21
C PRO A 169 5.18 -24.78 4.27
N GLU A 170 5.94 -25.83 4.62
CA GLU A 170 6.94 -25.74 5.69
C GLU A 170 8.05 -24.71 5.41
N CYS A 171 8.49 -24.61 4.15
CA CYS A 171 9.43 -23.59 3.71
C CYS A 171 8.91 -22.16 3.90
N ILE A 172 7.60 -21.98 3.89
CA ILE A 172 6.91 -20.71 4.10
C ILE A 172 6.75 -20.44 5.60
N LYS A 173 6.37 -21.46 6.39
CA LYS A 173 6.29 -21.35 7.86
C LYS A 173 7.59 -20.87 8.48
N ALA A 174 8.74 -21.23 7.91
CA ALA A 174 10.06 -20.83 8.39
C ALA A 174 10.27 -19.30 8.41
N PHE A 175 9.49 -18.52 7.66
CA PHE A 175 9.54 -17.06 7.72
C PHE A 175 8.80 -16.51 8.94
N GLY A 176 7.71 -17.15 9.37
CA GLY A 176 6.89 -16.67 10.49
C GLY A 176 7.63 -16.64 11.83
N ASP A 177 7.28 -15.69 12.67
CA ASP A 177 7.81 -15.56 14.02
C ASP A 177 6.78 -16.06 15.04
N PRO A 178 7.05 -17.16 15.76
CA PRO A 178 6.09 -17.75 16.69
C PRO A 178 5.79 -16.86 17.91
N SER A 179 6.54 -15.77 18.13
CA SER A 179 6.25 -14.79 19.18
C SER A 179 5.14 -13.79 18.80
N PHE A 180 4.68 -13.81 17.55
CA PHE A 180 3.57 -13.00 17.06
C PHE A 180 2.33 -13.87 16.83
N GLN A 181 1.16 -13.29 17.11
CA GLN A 181 -0.08 -13.82 16.55
C GLN A 181 -0.08 -13.58 15.05
N ASN A 182 -0.51 -14.55 14.26
CA ASN A 182 -0.39 -14.50 12.80
C ASN A 182 -1.71 -14.81 12.09
N LEU A 183 -2.00 -14.06 11.04
CA LEU A 183 -3.12 -14.27 10.12
C LEU A 183 -2.56 -14.64 8.73
N PRO A 184 -2.26 -15.93 8.48
CA PRO A 184 -1.67 -16.35 7.23
C PRO A 184 -2.69 -16.38 6.09
N ALA A 185 -2.29 -15.87 4.93
CA ALA A 185 -3.08 -15.90 3.70
C ALA A 185 -2.22 -16.26 2.49
N GLN A 186 -2.87 -16.65 1.40
CA GLN A 186 -2.26 -16.96 0.12
C GLN A 186 -2.88 -16.08 -0.96
N GLY A 187 -2.03 -15.46 -1.77
CA GLY A 187 -2.41 -14.75 -2.98
C GLY A 187 -2.24 -15.65 -4.20
N THR A 188 -3.25 -15.70 -5.07
CA THR A 188 -3.18 -16.45 -6.34
C THR A 188 -3.49 -15.56 -7.54
N LEU A 189 -2.89 -15.89 -8.69
CA LEU A 189 -3.24 -15.30 -9.98
C LEU A 189 -4.54 -15.92 -10.51
N LYS A 190 -5.10 -15.33 -11.57
CA LYS A 190 -6.32 -15.79 -12.25
C LYS A 190 -6.29 -17.28 -12.65
N ASP A 191 -5.12 -17.81 -13.01
CA ASP A 191 -4.96 -19.21 -13.41
C ASP A 191 -4.75 -20.18 -12.23
N GLY A 192 -4.83 -19.67 -10.99
CA GLY A 192 -4.62 -20.42 -9.76
C GLY A 192 -3.16 -20.55 -9.32
N SER A 193 -2.21 -20.00 -10.08
CA SER A 193 -0.79 -20.02 -9.69
C SER A 193 -0.60 -19.26 -8.38
N THR A 194 0.20 -19.82 -7.47
CA THR A 194 0.54 -19.15 -6.21
C THR A 194 1.46 -17.97 -6.49
N PHE A 195 0.95 -16.77 -6.21
CA PHE A 195 1.68 -15.53 -6.41
C PHE A 195 2.36 -15.07 -5.13
N ALA A 196 1.70 -15.23 -3.98
CA ALA A 196 2.24 -14.75 -2.72
C ALA A 196 1.78 -15.59 -1.53
N TYR A 197 2.59 -15.58 -0.47
CA TYR A 197 2.14 -15.94 0.88
C TYR A 197 2.23 -14.71 1.78
N ILE A 198 1.24 -14.50 2.62
CA ILE A 198 1.07 -13.29 3.41
C ILE A 198 1.07 -13.67 4.87
N TYR A 199 1.81 -12.92 5.66
CA TYR A 199 1.84 -12.99 7.10
C TYR A 199 1.60 -11.61 7.69
N GLN A 200 0.43 -11.47 8.31
CA GLN A 200 0.11 -10.31 9.14
C GLN A 200 0.36 -10.71 10.58
N GLU A 201 1.49 -10.28 11.11
CA GLU A 201 2.02 -10.69 12.41
C GLU A 201 1.80 -9.56 13.43
N LEU A 202 1.09 -9.83 14.52
CA LEU A 202 0.73 -8.87 15.56
C LEU A 202 1.24 -9.31 16.93
N ARG A 203 1.74 -8.36 17.71
CA ARG A 203 2.17 -8.61 19.09
C ARG A 203 1.90 -7.38 19.94
N ASP A 204 1.24 -7.56 21.08
CA ASP A 204 1.08 -6.47 22.04
C ASP A 204 2.44 -5.96 22.54
N SER A 205 2.51 -4.66 22.78
CA SER A 205 3.63 -3.96 23.42
C SER A 205 3.10 -3.14 24.60
N ASP A 206 4.00 -2.61 25.44
CA ASP A 206 3.62 -1.89 26.68
C ASP A 206 2.52 -0.84 26.50
N ASN A 207 2.47 -0.16 25.33
CA ASN A 207 1.53 0.93 25.07
C ASN A 207 0.77 0.77 23.73
N GLY A 208 0.72 -0.42 23.15
CA GLY A 208 0.00 -0.65 21.90
C GLY A 208 0.35 -1.99 21.25
N CYS A 209 0.63 -1.98 19.95
CA CYS A 209 0.82 -3.18 19.15
C CYS A 209 1.94 -3.00 18.13
N ASP A 210 2.84 -3.98 18.08
CA ASP A 210 3.83 -4.15 17.03
C ASP A 210 3.19 -4.95 15.87
N PHE A 211 3.23 -4.40 14.67
CA PHE A 211 2.81 -5.07 13.44
C PHE A 211 4.06 -5.41 12.63
N ARG A 212 4.13 -6.64 12.15
CA ARG A 212 5.08 -7.08 11.14
C ARG A 212 4.27 -7.57 9.95
N LEU A 213 4.36 -6.82 8.86
CA LEU A 213 3.60 -7.05 7.65
C LEU A 213 4.54 -7.62 6.63
N ARG A 214 4.32 -8.89 6.28
CA ARG A 214 5.23 -9.65 5.44
C ARG A 214 4.47 -10.28 4.29
N VAL A 215 5.02 -10.12 3.10
CA VAL A 215 4.58 -10.83 1.91
C VAL A 215 5.76 -11.50 1.26
N LEU A 216 5.62 -12.80 1.05
CA LEU A 216 6.59 -13.63 0.37
C LEU A 216 6.19 -13.71 -1.09
N PHE A 217 6.98 -13.07 -1.95
CA PHE A 217 6.84 -13.13 -3.40
C PHE A 217 7.75 -14.22 -3.97
N PRO A 218 7.55 -14.66 -5.22
CA PRO A 218 8.43 -15.65 -5.81
C PRO A 218 9.85 -15.07 -5.93
N ALA A 219 10.89 -15.88 -5.68
CA ALA A 219 12.27 -15.42 -5.48
C ALA A 219 12.88 -14.59 -6.63
N ALA A 220 12.36 -14.72 -7.86
CA ALA A 220 12.78 -13.92 -9.00
C ALA A 220 12.17 -12.51 -9.02
N ALA A 221 11.35 -12.13 -8.03
CA ALA A 221 10.78 -10.80 -7.93
C ALA A 221 11.89 -9.74 -7.80
N PRO A 222 11.83 -8.64 -8.57
CA PRO A 222 12.86 -7.61 -8.49
C PRO A 222 12.78 -6.86 -7.15
N GLN A 223 13.92 -6.38 -6.66
CA GLN A 223 14.00 -5.64 -5.39
C GLN A 223 13.03 -4.44 -5.35
N LEU A 224 12.86 -3.73 -6.48
CA LEU A 224 11.92 -2.61 -6.58
C LEU A 224 10.48 -3.04 -6.22
N LEU A 225 10.03 -4.22 -6.64
CA LEU A 225 8.71 -4.74 -6.28
C LEU A 225 8.61 -4.96 -4.76
N LEU A 226 9.67 -5.51 -4.15
CA LEU A 226 9.69 -5.80 -2.71
C LEU A 226 9.64 -4.51 -1.89
N ASP A 227 10.40 -3.50 -2.30
CA ASP A 227 10.47 -2.19 -1.65
C ASP A 227 9.15 -1.42 -1.80
N GLU A 228 8.64 -1.28 -3.03
CA GLU A 228 7.37 -0.58 -3.30
C GLU A 228 6.19 -1.27 -2.62
N HIS A 229 6.18 -2.60 -2.54
CA HIS A 229 5.12 -3.31 -1.83
C HIS A 229 5.20 -3.11 -0.30
N ALA A 230 6.42 -2.97 0.27
CA ALA A 230 6.58 -2.63 1.68
C ALA A 230 6.06 -1.20 1.97
N GLU A 231 6.28 -0.26 1.05
CA GLU A 231 5.69 1.10 1.10
C GLU A 231 4.17 1.07 1.01
N HIS A 232 3.62 0.27 0.08
CA HIS A 232 2.18 0.06 -0.08
C HIS A 232 1.54 -0.41 1.23
N LEU A 233 2.10 -1.46 1.85
CA LEU A 233 1.65 -1.98 3.14
C LEU A 233 1.72 -0.92 4.25
N ALA A 234 2.75 -0.07 4.26
CA ALA A 234 2.87 0.99 5.26
C ALA A 234 1.73 2.00 5.15
N VAL A 235 1.35 2.40 3.94
CA VAL A 235 0.25 3.33 3.68
C VAL A 235 -1.10 2.67 3.97
N GLU A 236 -1.31 1.44 3.51
CA GLU A 236 -2.52 0.66 3.70
C GLU A 236 -2.80 0.42 5.19
N PHE A 237 -1.87 -0.22 5.89
CA PHE A 237 -2.08 -0.60 7.28
C PHE A 237 -2.11 0.59 8.23
N ARG A 238 -1.41 1.69 7.92
CA ARG A 238 -1.60 2.95 8.66
C ARG A 238 -3.07 3.39 8.62
N SER A 239 -3.73 3.23 7.48
CA SER A 239 -5.15 3.60 7.34
C SER A 239 -6.05 2.60 8.06
N PHE A 240 -5.83 1.29 7.93
CA PHE A 240 -6.59 0.28 8.66
C PHE A 240 -6.48 0.41 10.18
N ILE A 241 -5.27 0.61 10.69
CA ILE A 241 -5.01 0.78 12.12
C ILE A 241 -5.75 2.00 12.67
N LYS A 242 -5.77 3.10 11.92
CA LYS A 242 -6.55 4.30 12.30
C LYS A 242 -8.04 4.01 12.32
N THR A 243 -8.57 3.36 11.29
CA THR A 243 -9.99 2.97 11.22
C THR A 243 -10.36 2.06 12.38
N ALA A 244 -9.52 1.06 12.69
CA ALA A 244 -9.71 0.15 13.82
C ALA A 244 -9.73 0.92 15.16
N PHE A 245 -8.79 1.85 15.35
CA PHE A 245 -8.73 2.67 16.56
C PHE A 245 -10.00 3.50 16.73
N GLU A 246 -10.41 4.24 15.69
CA GLU A 246 -11.62 5.06 15.71
C GLU A 246 -12.90 4.23 15.90
N TRP A 247 -12.96 3.04 15.30
CA TRP A 247 -14.06 2.10 15.50
C TRP A 247 -14.16 1.67 16.97
N ASN A 248 -13.04 1.31 17.60
CA ASN A 248 -13.00 0.90 19.01
C ASN A 248 -13.42 2.04 19.96
N GLN A 249 -13.04 3.30 19.68
CA GLN A 249 -13.50 4.45 20.47
C GLN A 249 -15.02 4.58 20.43
N LYS A 250 -15.62 4.48 19.22
CA LYS A 250 -17.09 4.53 19.06
C LYS A 250 -17.84 3.39 19.73
N GLN A 251 -17.24 2.20 19.84
CA GLN A 251 -17.87 1.09 20.58
C GLN A 251 -17.80 1.29 22.09
N SER A 252 -16.79 2.01 22.60
CA SER A 252 -16.61 2.26 24.03
C SER A 252 -17.58 3.32 24.58
N GLU A 253 -18.16 4.13 23.70
CA GLU A 253 -19.14 5.17 24.02
C GLU A 253 -20.60 4.65 24.04
N LYS A 254 -20.83 3.40 23.66
CA LYS A 254 -22.15 2.74 23.63
C LYS A 254 -22.38 1.87 24.85
#